data_AF-A0A645J5Q5-F1
#
_entry.id   AF-A0A645J5Q5-F1
#
_cell.length_a   1.000
_cell.length_b   1.000
_cell.length_c   1.000
_cell.angle_alpha   90.00
_cell.angle_beta   90.00
_cell.angle_gamma   90.00
#
_symmetry.space_group_name_H-M   'P 1'
#
loop_
_entity.id
_entity.type
_entity.pdbx_description
1 polymer ?
#
loop_
_entity_poly.entity_id
_entity_poly.type
_entity_poly.pdbx_seq_one_letter_code
_entity_poly.pdbx_strand_id
1 'polypeptide(L)'
;MDAEVLGVSIDSEHSHKAWINSDLGKLNFPLAADLTKKVASDYGVLIEEEGIALRGLFIIDPQGVVRYSVVHDLNVGRSVDETLRVLKALQTGGLCPVDWSEGEDLL
;
A
#
# COMPACT_ATOMS: atom_id res chain seq x y z
N MET A 1 -7.79 14.73 1.38
CA MET A 1 -8.03 13.28 1.52
C MET A 1 -7.63 12.90 2.92
N ASP A 2 -8.52 12.25 3.65
CA ASP A 2 -8.27 11.82 5.03
C ASP A 2 -7.74 10.37 5.00
N ALA A 3 -6.45 10.22 4.65
CA ALA A 3 -5.79 8.94 4.53
C ALA A 3 -4.30 9.07 4.82
N GLU A 4 -3.76 8.12 5.56
CA GLU A 4 -2.34 8.01 5.89
C GLU A 4 -1.68 6.91 5.07
N VAL A 5 -0.38 7.07 4.80
CA VAL A 5 0.43 6.07 4.08
C VAL A 5 1.39 5.41 5.05
N LEU A 6 1.58 4.10 4.91
CA LEU A 6 2.60 3.33 5.63
C LEU A 6 3.32 2.43 4.63
N GLY A 7 4.64 2.60 4.51
CA GLY A 7 5.49 1.64 3.81
C GLY A 7 5.86 0.50 4.76
N VAL A 8 5.94 -0.74 4.26
CA VAL A 8 6.33 -1.90 5.05
C VAL A 8 7.27 -2.77 4.22
N SER A 9 8.35 -3.24 4.82
CA SER A 9 9.15 -4.35 4.28
C SER A 9 9.66 -5.24 5.40
N ILE A 10 10.30 -6.35 5.05
CA ILE A 10 10.94 -7.29 5.98
C ILE A 10 12.31 -6.80 6.49
N ASP A 11 12.75 -5.62 6.05
CA ASP A 11 13.99 -5.00 6.47
C ASP A 11 13.86 -4.36 7.86
N SER A 12 15.00 -4.15 8.52
CA SER A 12 15.08 -3.45 9.80
C SER A 12 14.86 -1.95 9.68
N GLU A 13 14.45 -1.33 10.78
CA GLU A 13 14.41 0.12 10.94
C GLU A 13 15.79 0.77 10.72
N HIS A 14 16.87 0.04 10.99
CA HIS A 14 18.24 0.48 10.71
C HIS A 14 18.51 0.53 9.20
N SER A 15 18.08 -0.50 8.47
CA SER A 15 18.16 -0.54 7.00
C SER A 15 17.35 0.60 6.38
N HIS A 16 16.11 0.81 6.85
CA HIS A 16 15.25 1.92 6.42
C HIS A 16 15.91 3.27 6.64
N LYS A 17 16.46 3.50 7.84
CA LYS A 17 17.13 4.76 8.17
C LYS A 17 18.38 4.98 7.32
N ALA A 18 19.16 3.93 7.07
CA ALA A 18 20.32 4.02 6.18
C ALA A 18 19.90 4.42 4.76
N TRP A 19 18.86 3.78 4.22
CA TRP A 19 18.36 4.06 2.88
C TRP A 19 17.76 5.47 2.72
N ILE A 20 17.02 5.95 3.73
CA ILE A 20 16.52 7.34 3.80
C ILE A 20 17.68 8.35 3.77
N ASN A 21 18.77 8.06 4.47
CA ASN A 21 19.92 8.95 4.56
C ASN A 21 20.85 8.88 3.34
N SER A 22 20.78 7.83 2.52
CA SER A 22 21.62 7.66 1.34
C SER A 22 20.92 8.12 0.05
N ASP A 23 19.86 7.42 -0.36
CA ASP A 23 19.35 7.49 -1.73
C ASP A 23 17.86 7.84 -1.80
N LEU A 24 17.06 7.36 -0.84
CA LEU A 24 15.61 7.53 -0.88
C LEU A 24 15.17 8.98 -0.58
N GLY A 25 15.93 9.66 0.28
CA GLY A 25 15.63 11.01 0.72
C GLY A 25 14.47 11.08 1.71
N LYS A 26 14.02 12.31 1.98
CA LYS A 26 13.00 12.57 3.01
C LYS A 26 11.62 12.05 2.55
N LEU A 27 11.04 11.18 3.36
CA LEU A 27 9.65 10.73 3.21
C LEU A 27 8.71 11.57 4.07
N ASN A 28 7.46 11.69 3.62
CA ASN A 28 6.37 12.30 4.38
C ASN A 28 5.50 11.25 5.10
N PHE A 29 5.92 9.99 5.08
CA PHE A 29 5.21 8.87 5.69
C PHE A 29 6.21 7.88 6.32
N PRO A 30 5.79 7.11 7.34
CA PRO A 30 6.64 6.14 8.01
C PRO A 30 6.93 4.88 7.18
N LEU A 31 8.05 4.22 7.50
CA LEU A 31 8.37 2.86 7.08
C LEU A 31 8.36 1.94 8.31
N ALA A 32 7.55 0.90 8.30
CA ALA A 32 7.55 -0.14 9.32
C ALA A 32 8.48 -1.31 8.92
N ALA A 33 9.11 -1.88 9.94
CA ALA A 33 9.94 -3.07 9.83
C ALA A 33 9.14 -4.31 10.25
N ASP A 34 8.96 -5.26 9.34
CA ASP A 34 8.38 -6.58 9.61
C ASP A 34 9.47 -7.64 9.71
N LEU A 35 10.38 -7.48 10.67
CA LEU A 35 11.50 -8.41 10.88
C LEU A 35 11.06 -9.86 11.06
N THR A 36 9.89 -10.05 11.67
CA THR A 36 9.32 -11.37 11.95
C THR A 36 8.68 -12.02 10.73
N LYS A 37 8.51 -11.26 9.63
CA LYS A 37 7.76 -11.65 8.42
C LYS A 37 6.29 -11.97 8.68
N LYS A 38 5.79 -11.68 9.88
CA LYS A 38 4.44 -12.04 10.30
C LYS A 38 3.42 -11.20 9.55
N VAL A 39 3.68 -9.90 9.38
CA VAL A 39 2.76 -9.01 8.66
C VAL A 39 2.67 -9.42 7.20
N ALA A 40 3.82 -9.67 6.53
CA ALA A 40 3.84 -10.12 5.15
C ALA A 40 3.12 -11.46 4.96
N SER A 41 3.26 -12.40 5.91
CA SER A 41 2.55 -13.68 5.91
C SER A 41 1.05 -13.52 6.14
N ASP A 42 0.65 -12.75 7.17
CA ASP A 42 -0.76 -12.50 7.51
C ASP A 42 -1.52 -11.82 6.34
N TYR A 43 -0.85 -10.94 5.59
CA TYR A 43 -1.40 -10.27 4.41
C TYR A 43 -1.27 -11.10 3.11
N GLY A 44 -0.70 -12.31 3.18
CA GLY A 44 -0.59 -13.22 2.04
C GLY A 44 0.37 -12.76 0.94
N VAL A 45 1.37 -11.94 1.27
CA VAL A 45 2.34 -11.37 0.31
C VAL A 45 3.77 -11.87 0.51
N LEU A 46 4.03 -12.71 1.51
CA LEU A 46 5.36 -13.29 1.73
C LEU A 46 5.68 -14.38 0.71
N ILE A 47 6.82 -14.25 0.03
CA ILE A 47 7.47 -15.35 -0.69
C ILE A 47 8.35 -16.08 0.33
N GLU A 48 7.86 -17.17 0.90
CA GLU A 48 8.53 -17.87 2.01
C GLU A 48 9.96 -18.32 1.65
N GLU A 49 10.13 -18.87 0.44
CA GLU A 49 11.40 -19.42 -0.04
C GLU A 49 12.48 -18.35 -0.20
N GLU A 50 12.10 -17.14 -0.58
CA GLU A 50 13.01 -16.02 -0.79
C GLU A 50 13.11 -15.11 0.44
N GLY A 51 12.15 -15.20 1.36
CA GLY A 51 12.09 -14.37 2.56
C GLY A 51 11.78 -12.91 2.28
N ILE A 52 11.16 -12.58 1.14
CA ILE A 52 10.79 -11.23 0.72
C ILE A 52 9.28 -11.11 0.50
N ALA A 53 8.76 -9.88 0.47
CA ALA A 53 7.36 -9.62 0.16
C ALA A 53 7.15 -9.27 -1.32
N LEU A 54 6.08 -9.79 -1.92
CA LEU A 54 5.48 -9.27 -3.14
C LEU A 54 5.04 -7.82 -2.97
N ARG A 55 4.73 -7.14 -4.08
CA ARG A 55 4.31 -5.74 -4.08
C ARG A 55 2.82 -5.61 -3.77
N GLY A 56 2.47 -5.93 -2.53
CA GLY A 56 1.12 -5.73 -1.98
C GLY A 56 0.80 -4.25 -1.73
N LEU A 57 -0.46 -3.89 -1.92
CA LEU A 57 -1.05 -2.61 -1.51
C LEU A 57 -2.47 -2.86 -1.01
N PHE A 58 -2.79 -2.28 0.14
CA PHE A 58 -4.07 -2.46 0.81
C PHE A 58 -4.62 -1.09 1.23
N ILE A 59 -5.90 -0.85 0.98
CA ILE A 59 -6.64 0.29 1.55
C ILE A 59 -7.49 -0.25 2.69
N ILE A 60 -7.25 0.26 3.89
CA ILE A 60 -7.92 -0.15 5.13
C ILE A 60 -8.74 1.05 5.61
N ASP A 61 -10.01 0.81 5.91
CA ASP A 61 -10.90 1.86 6.41
C ASP A 61 -10.71 2.13 7.91
N PRO A 62 -11.35 3.18 8.47
CA PRO A 62 -11.23 3.50 9.90
C PRO A 62 -11.80 2.43 10.85
N GLN A 63 -12.55 1.45 10.33
CA GLN A 63 -13.05 0.30 11.10
C GLN A 63 -12.08 -0.88 11.06
N GLY A 64 -10.92 -0.73 10.40
CA GLY A 64 -9.89 -1.74 10.27
C GLY A 64 -10.19 -2.79 9.20
N VAL A 65 -11.11 -2.51 8.28
CA VAL A 65 -11.49 -3.47 7.24
C VAL A 65 -10.78 -3.14 5.92
N VAL A 66 -10.19 -4.16 5.29
CA VAL A 66 -9.61 -4.04 3.96
C VAL A 66 -10.73 -3.82 2.95
N ARG A 67 -10.68 -2.68 2.24
CA ARG A 67 -11.65 -2.29 1.20
C ARG A 67 -11.11 -2.50 -0.20
N TYR A 68 -9.80 -2.49 -0.36
CA TYR A 68 -9.13 -2.72 -1.63
C TYR A 68 -7.78 -3.40 -1.39
N SER A 69 -7.44 -4.35 -2.25
CA SER A 69 -6.16 -5.05 -2.24
C SER A 69 -5.70 -5.29 -3.67
N VAL A 70 -4.43 -5.00 -3.95
CA VAL A 70 -3.78 -5.36 -5.20
C VAL A 70 -2.39 -5.90 -4.91
N VAL A 71 -2.03 -7.01 -5.54
CA VAL A 71 -0.73 -7.66 -5.40
C VAL A 71 -0.10 -7.76 -6.77
N HIS A 72 1.07 -7.16 -6.91
CA HIS A 72 1.88 -7.26 -8.12
C HIS A 72 3.09 -8.18 -7.87
N ASP A 73 3.52 -8.84 -8.94
CA ASP A 73 4.80 -9.55 -8.97
C ASP A 73 5.96 -8.55 -8.87
N LEU A 74 7.16 -9.05 -8.54
CA LEU A 74 8.35 -8.24 -8.23
C LEU A 74 8.79 -7.36 -9.42
N ASN A 75 8.50 -7.79 -10.65
CA ASN A 75 8.84 -7.11 -11.89
C ASN A 75 7.82 -6.06 -12.35
N VAL A 76 6.66 -5.91 -11.67
CA VAL A 76 5.63 -4.94 -12.06
C VAL A 76 5.49 -3.82 -11.03
N GLY A 77 5.64 -2.58 -11.47
CA GLY A 77 5.43 -1.39 -10.64
C GLY A 77 3.95 -1.12 -10.36
N ARG A 78 3.66 -0.48 -9.22
CA ARG A 78 2.30 -0.05 -8.84
C ARG A 78 1.95 1.30 -9.46
N SER A 79 0.68 1.54 -9.75
CA SER A 79 0.15 2.85 -10.12
C SER A 79 -0.33 3.62 -8.90
N VAL A 80 0.26 4.79 -8.64
CA VAL A 80 -0.19 5.71 -7.58
C VAL A 80 -1.53 6.33 -7.96
N ASP A 81 -1.72 6.70 -9.22
CA ASP A 81 -2.95 7.32 -9.71
C ASP A 81 -4.16 6.40 -9.52
N GLU A 82 -4.00 5.11 -9.81
CA GLU A 82 -5.08 4.14 -9.59
C GLU A 82 -5.39 3.95 -8.10
N THR A 83 -4.36 3.94 -7.26
CA THR A 83 -4.55 3.87 -5.81
C THR A 83 -5.35 5.07 -5.31
N LEU A 84 -5.01 6.28 -5.78
CA LEU A 84 -5.72 7.51 -5.42
C LEU A 84 -7.16 7.51 -5.96
N ARG A 85 -7.38 7.02 -7.19
CA ARG A 85 -8.70 6.91 -7.81
C ARG A 85 -9.62 6.00 -6.98
N VAL A 86 -9.14 4.80 -6.64
CA VAL A 86 -9.91 3.85 -5.82
C VAL A 86 -10.16 4.40 -4.42
N LEU A 87 -9.16 5.03 -3.79
CA LEU A 87 -9.33 5.65 -2.47
C LEU A 87 -10.43 6.72 -2.48
N LYS A 88 -10.44 7.59 -3.49
CA LYS A 88 -11.48 8.61 -3.66
C LYS A 88 -12.85 7.98 -3.92
N ALA A 89 -12.92 6.94 -4.76
CA ALA A 89 -14.15 6.21 -5.04
C ALA A 89 -14.77 5.63 -3.76
N LEU A 90 -13.94 4.97 -2.92
CA LEU A 90 -14.35 4.44 -1.62
C LEU A 90 -14.85 5.51 -0.65
N GLN A 91 -14.40 6.76 -0.80
CA GLN A 91 -14.82 7.90 0.03
C GLN A 91 -16.08 8.61 -0.49
N THR A 92 -16.59 8.30 -1.70
CA THR A 92 -17.80 8.94 -2.23
C THR A 92 -19.09 8.54 -1.49
N GLY A 93 -19.13 7.32 -0.95
CA GLY A 93 -20.33 6.74 -0.32
C GLY A 93 -21.41 6.28 -1.31
N GLY A 94 -21.19 6.38 -2.63
CA GLY A 94 -22.12 5.95 -3.68
C GLY A 94 -21.54 4.87 -4.59
N LEU A 95 -22.27 4.54 -5.65
CA LEU A 95 -21.87 3.52 -6.62
C LEU A 95 -21.06 4.16 -7.76
N CYS A 96 -19.74 3.98 -7.73
CA CYS A 96 -18.87 4.44 -8.82
C CYS A 96 -18.94 3.47 -10.02
N PRO A 97 -19.16 3.96 -11.26
CA PRO A 97 -19.08 3.13 -12.47
C PRO A 97 -17.66 2.62 -12.76
N VAL A 98 -17.53 1.75 -13.77
CA VAL A 98 -16.23 1.32 -14.29
C VAL A 98 -15.41 2.53 -14.73
N ASP A 99 -14.10 2.50 -14.45
CA ASP A 99 -13.14 3.57 -14.77
C ASP A 99 -13.46 4.95 -14.17
N TRP A 100 -14.39 5.02 -13.20
CA TRP A 100 -14.82 6.27 -12.58
C TRP A 100 -13.65 7.13 -12.09
N SER A 101 -13.71 8.42 -12.35
CA SER A 101 -12.78 9.43 -11.85
C SER A 101 -13.48 10.55 -11.08
N GLU A 102 -12.74 11.21 -10.20
CA GLU A 102 -13.28 12.30 -9.38
C GLU A 102 -13.88 13.41 -10.26
N GLY A 103 -15.14 13.75 -10.00
CA GLY A 103 -15.92 14.72 -10.77
C GLY A 103 -16.92 14.09 -11.75
N GLU A 104 -16.86 12.78 -11.98
CA GLU A 104 -17.85 12.06 -12.77
C GLU A 104 -19.08 11.65 -11.95
N ASP A 105 -20.21 11.47 -12.63
CA ASP A 105 -21.47 11.08 -12.02
C ASP A 105 -21.40 9.67 -11.39
N LEU A 106 -22.08 9.53 -10.25
CA LEU A 106 -22.32 8.24 -9.59
C LEU A 106 -23.57 7.58 -10.16
N LEU A 107 -23.70 6.26 -9.97
CA LEU A 107 -24.87 5.47 -10.34
C LEU A 107 -25.98 5.52 -9.28
#